data_AF-A0A5B1LNA2-F1
#
_entry.id   AF-A0A5B1LNA2-F1
#
_cell.length_a   1.000
_cell.length_b   1.000
_cell.length_c   1.000
_cell.angle_alpha   90.00
_cell.angle_beta   90.00
_cell.angle_gamma   90.00
#
_symmetry.space_group_name_H-M   'P 1'
#
loop_
_entity.id
_entity.type
_entity.pdbx_description
1 polymer ?
#
loop_
_entity_poly.entity_id
_entity_poly.type
_entity_poly.pdbx_seq_one_letter_code
_entity_poly.pdbx_strand_id
1 'polypeptide(L)' 'MLRVVNPDATPEQVAAIVAVFSAMGGSAPAPEKPRSEWASPARRMRGAHFHHRGAWQASARGGR' A
#
# COMPACT_ATOMS: atom_id res chain seq x y z
N MET A 1 -12.40 -30.09 -0.69
CA MET A 1 -11.22 -30.90 -1.06
C MET A 1 -11.32 -31.24 -2.53
N LEU A 2 -10.29 -30.95 -3.32
CA LEU A 2 -10.21 -31.29 -4.74
C LEU A 2 -9.47 -32.63 -4.89
N ARG A 3 -9.99 -33.53 -5.74
CA ARG A 3 -9.38 -34.84 -6.04
C ARG A 3 -9.15 -34.97 -7.54
N VAL A 4 -7.94 -35.31 -7.92
CA VAL A 4 -7.60 -35.64 -9.31
C VAL A 4 -8.11 -37.05 -9.62
N VAL A 5 -8.95 -37.15 -10.64
CA VAL A 5 -9.60 -38.40 -11.08
C VAL A 5 -8.99 -38.99 -12.35
N ASN A 6 -8.29 -38.18 -13.14
CA ASN A 6 -7.59 -38.61 -14.35
C ASN A 6 -6.23 -37.88 -14.43
N PRO A 7 -5.10 -38.61 -14.50
CA PRO A 7 -3.77 -38.01 -14.64
C PRO A 7 -3.43 -37.54 -16.07
N ASP A 8 -4.12 -38.05 -17.10
CA ASP A 8 -3.77 -37.86 -18.51
C ASP A 8 -4.52 -36.68 -19.16
N ALA A 9 -4.67 -35.57 -18.43
CA ALA A 9 -5.34 -34.38 -18.95
C ALA A 9 -4.50 -33.74 -20.07
N THR A 10 -5.14 -33.40 -21.19
CA THR A 10 -4.45 -32.73 -22.30
C THR A 10 -4.12 -31.27 -21.93
N PRO A 11 -3.14 -30.63 -22.58
CA PRO A 11 -2.79 -29.22 -22.31
C PRO A 11 -3.99 -28.27 -22.43
N GLU A 12 -4.91 -28.53 -23.37
CA GLU A 12 -6.12 -27.74 -23.58
C GLU A 12 -7.10 -27.88 -22.41
N GLN A 13 -7.22 -29.08 -21.85
CA GLN A 13 -8.09 -29.35 -20.70
C GLN A 13 -7.53 -28.68 -19.44
N VAL A 14 -6.21 -28.71 -19.25
CA VAL A 14 -5.54 -27.97 -18.18
C VAL A 14 -5.80 -26.47 -18.33
N ALA A 15 -5.68 -25.93 -19.55
CA ALA A 15 -5.95 -24.51 -19.82
C ALA A 15 -7.41 -24.12 -19.52
N ALA A 16 -8.39 -24.97 -19.88
CA ALA A 16 -9.80 -24.73 -19.57
C ALA A 16 -10.06 -24.68 -18.06
N ILE A 17 -9.47 -25.59 -17.29
CA ILE A 17 -9.58 -25.59 -15.82
C ILE A 17 -8.97 -24.31 -15.24
N VAL A 18 -7.75 -23.96 -15.64
CA VAL A 18 -7.08 -22.74 -15.19
C VAL A 18 -7.88 -21.48 -15.54
N ALA A 19 -8.46 -21.41 -16.74
CA ALA A 19 -9.29 -20.29 -17.17
C ALA A 19 -10.53 -20.11 -16.27
N VAL A 20 -11.23 -21.21 -15.94
CA VAL A 20 -12.39 -21.17 -15.05
C VAL A 20 -12.00 -20.72 -13.64
N PHE A 21 -10.93 -21.29 -13.07
CA PHE A 21 -10.46 -20.88 -11.74
C PHE A 21 -9.98 -19.43 -11.70
N SER A 22 -9.35 -18.96 -12.77
CA SER A 22 -8.91 -17.57 -12.87
C SER A 22 -10.10 -16.61 -12.98
N ALA A 23 -11.13 -16.99 -13.73
CA ALA A 23 -12.37 -16.22 -13.89
C ALA A 23 -13.21 -16.19 -12.61
N MET A 24 -13.17 -17.24 -11.80
CA MET A 24 -13.88 -17.29 -10.51
C MET A 24 -13.35 -16.30 -9.46
N GLY A 25 -12.17 -15.71 -9.68
CA GLY A 25 -11.72 -14.45 -9.09
C GLY A 25 -11.93 -14.25 -7.59
N GLY A 26 -10.83 -14.17 -6.84
CA GLY A 26 -10.79 -13.53 -5.52
C GLY A 26 -9.70 -12.48 -5.51
N SER A 27 -10.04 -11.20 -5.63
CA SER A 27 -9.08 -10.15 -5.29
C SER A 27 -9.23 -9.86 -3.81
N ALA A 28 -8.21 -10.20 -3.03
CA ALA A 28 -8.05 -9.54 -1.75
C ALA A 28 -7.89 -8.05 -2.07
N PRO A 29 -8.58 -7.14 -1.34
CA PRO A 29 -8.34 -5.72 -1.52
C PRO A 29 -6.84 -5.47 -1.38
N ALA A 30 -6.30 -4.61 -2.25
CA ALA A 30 -4.92 -4.23 -2.16
C ALA A 30 -4.64 -3.75 -0.72
N PRO A 31 -3.52 -4.16 -0.10
CA PRO A 31 -3.20 -3.72 1.25
C PRO A 31 -3.16 -2.20 1.30
N GLU A 32 -3.65 -1.64 2.40
CA GLU A 32 -3.61 -0.19 2.59
C GLU A 32 -2.15 0.28 2.54
N LYS A 33 -1.92 1.42 1.87
CA LYS A 33 -0.58 2.01 1.81
C LYS A 33 -0.15 2.34 3.25
N PRO A 34 1.05 1.92 3.68
CA PRO A 34 1.52 2.24 5.01
C PRO A 34 1.57 3.76 5.18
N ARG A 35 1.05 4.25 6.30
CA ARG A 35 1.13 5.68 6.64
C ARG A 35 2.60 6.04 6.86
N SER A 36 3.01 7.19 6.32
CA SER A 36 4.36 7.70 6.55
C SER A 36 4.50 8.17 8.00
N GLU A 37 5.23 7.41 8.80
CA GLU A 37 5.60 7.80 10.17
C GLU A 37 6.47 9.06 10.18
N TRP A 38 7.30 9.26 9.15
CA TRP A 38 8.12 10.45 8.97
C TRP A 38 7.29 11.72 8.76
N ALA A 39 6.10 11.61 8.17
CA ALA A 39 5.19 12.72 7.94
C ALA A 39 4.18 12.93 9.10
N SER A 40 4.29 12.19 10.20
CA SER A 40 3.32 12.25 11.31
C SER A 40 3.32 13.62 12.01
N PRO A 41 2.18 14.34 12.08
CA PRO A 41 2.09 15.63 12.79
C PRO A 41 2.41 15.52 14.28
N ALA A 42 2.14 14.37 14.90
CA ALA A 42 2.46 14.11 16.31
C ALA A 42 3.97 14.08 16.58
N ARG A 43 4.79 13.82 15.55
CA ARG A 43 6.26 13.83 15.63
C ARG A 43 6.86 15.18 15.22
N ARG A 44 6.05 16.21 14.98
CA ARG A 44 6.52 17.52 14.52
C ARG A 44 7.19 18.29 15.66
N MET A 45 8.51 18.47 15.56
CA MET A 45 9.30 19.21 16.56
C MET A 45 9.32 20.74 16.35
N ARG A 46 9.07 21.22 15.12
CA ARG A 46 9.06 22.65 14.80
C ARG A 46 7.88 23.02 13.91
N GLY A 47 7.35 24.22 14.13
CA GLY A 47 6.32 24.82 13.27
C GLY A 47 6.87 25.25 11.90
N ALA A 48 5.97 25.57 10.98
CA ALA A 48 6.34 26.17 9.71
C ALA A 48 6.80 27.62 9.91
N HIS A 49 7.82 28.04 9.16
CA HIS A 49 8.27 29.43 9.10
C HIS A 49 8.02 29.99 7.71
N PHE A 50 7.47 31.20 7.63
CA PHE A 50 7.16 31.87 6.36
C PHE A 50 8.28 32.82 5.92
N HIS A 51 8.35 33.14 4.64
CA HIS A 51 9.30 34.11 4.11
C HIS A 51 8.84 35.55 4.38
N HIS A 52 9.13 36.07 5.57
CA HIS A 52 8.91 37.47 5.92
C HIS A 52 10.07 38.00 6.78
N ARG A 53 10.19 39.32 6.86
CA ARG A 53 11.20 39.98 7.68
C ARG A 53 11.04 39.57 9.15
N GLY A 54 12.07 38.98 9.74
CA GLY A 54 12.03 38.48 11.13
C GLY A 54 11.84 36.96 11.27
N ALA A 55 11.46 36.26 10.21
CA ALA A 55 11.14 34.83 10.28
C ALA A 55 12.35 33.94 10.63
N TRP A 56 13.55 34.33 10.20
CA TRP A 56 14.78 33.62 10.54
C TRP A 56 15.13 33.76 12.04
N GLN A 57 14.89 34.92 12.64
CA GLN A 57 15.08 35.13 14.07
C GLN A 57 14.04 34.35 14.89
N ALA A 58 12.83 34.18 14.36
CA ALA A 58 11.77 33.38 14.99
C ALA A 58 12.08 31.87 14.99
N SER A 59 12.81 31.36 13.99
CA SER A 59 13.20 29.95 13.94
C SER A 59 14.18 29.54 15.04
N ALA A 60 15.03 30.47 15.48
CA ALA A 60 16.00 30.25 16.55
C ALA A 60 15.39 30.29 17.96
N ARG A 61 14.19 30.86 18.11
CA ARG A 61 13.60 31.18 19.43
C ARG A 61 12.70 30.10 20.01
N GLY A 62 12.34 29.06 19.26
CA GLY A 62 11.51 27.94 19.72
C GLY A 62 10.11 28.39 20.15
N GLY A 63 9.07 28.01 19.41
CA GLY A 63 7.70 28.37 19.77
C GLY A 63 7.38 27.95 21.21
N ARG A 64 7.03 28.92 22.06
CA ARG A 64 6.20 28.68 23.25
C ARG A 64 4.74 28.65 22.82
#